data_AF-A0A972WXX7-F1
#
_entry.id   AF-A0A972WXX7-F1
#
_cell.length_a   1.000
_cell.length_b   1.000
_cell.length_c   1.000
_cell.angle_alpha   90.00
_cell.angle_beta   90.00
_cell.angle_gamma   90.00
#
_symmetry.space_group_name_H-M   'P 1'
#
loop_
_entity.id
_entity.type
_entity.pdbx_description
1 polymer ?
#
loop_
_entity_poly.entity_id
_entity_poly.type
_entity_poly.pdbx_seq_one_letter_code
_entity_poly.pdbx_strand_id
1 'polypeptide(L)'
;MQYLILLFLGLSSILFSESHQPPSDPVGKARPVSEKQAPSPQIPMTLQEAMKSSDTNLMVDAETHELLSPSGKSFKISILTPKQTEDIFREMAGQKNIPFCYPEDGCYARAHEMTRLMEKKGIISGKLFLEGNLKVETKNTPKGYVEWWYHVVPLVAVKKGDKIVLSVIDPSTASSPLTIEEWVAKQTSHPEGKAEALYKTERFNYRPSDRMEKLDTYRVEDVEDTTQTLNDYLILQKERNKPNP
;
A
#
# COMPACT_ATOMS: atom_id res chain seq x y z
N MET A 1 13.87 -63.45 47.86
CA MET A 1 14.40 -64.57 47.06
C MET A 1 13.57 -64.62 45.78
N GLN A 2 14.05 -64.65 44.56
CA GLN A 2 15.39 -64.81 44.01
C GLN A 2 15.28 -64.41 42.52
N TYR A 3 16.29 -63.72 42.01
CA TYR A 3 16.41 -63.33 40.61
C TYR A 3 16.43 -64.55 39.69
N LEU A 4 15.79 -64.46 38.52
CA LEU A 4 16.25 -65.20 37.35
C LEU A 4 16.23 -64.30 36.12
N ILE A 5 17.44 -64.00 35.67
CA ILE A 5 17.81 -63.31 34.44
C ILE A 5 17.75 -64.31 33.30
N LEU A 6 17.10 -63.96 32.19
CA LEU A 6 17.36 -64.54 30.87
C LEU A 6 17.37 -63.41 29.84
N LEU A 7 18.58 -63.02 29.45
CA LEU A 7 18.92 -62.30 28.23
C LEU A 7 18.66 -63.20 27.02
N PHE A 8 18.12 -62.69 25.91
CA PHE A 8 18.66 -62.94 24.56
C PHE A 8 18.11 -61.93 23.53
N LEU A 9 19.02 -61.07 23.07
CA LEU A 9 19.27 -60.50 21.74
C LEU A 9 18.12 -60.41 20.70
N GLY A 10 17.91 -59.20 20.18
CA GLY A 10 17.12 -58.97 18.96
C GLY A 10 17.34 -57.56 18.40
N LEU A 11 18.34 -57.44 17.52
CA LEU A 11 18.65 -56.28 16.69
C LEU A 11 17.43 -55.72 15.95
N SER A 12 17.21 -54.40 15.98
CA SER A 12 17.17 -53.54 14.77
C SER A 12 16.82 -52.12 15.15
N SER A 13 17.82 -51.25 15.00
CA SER A 13 17.70 -49.80 15.03
C SER A 13 16.96 -49.35 13.76
N ILE A 14 15.80 -48.71 13.91
CA ILE A 14 15.30 -47.76 12.92
C ILE A 14 14.99 -46.47 13.67
N LEU A 15 16.00 -45.60 13.70
CA LEU A 15 15.85 -44.17 13.95
C LEU A 15 15.16 -43.57 12.73
N PHE A 16 13.86 -43.30 12.82
CA PHE A 16 13.22 -42.36 11.89
C PHE A 16 13.42 -40.94 12.46
N SER A 17 14.56 -40.36 12.08
CA SER A 17 14.80 -38.92 12.19
C SER A 17 14.01 -38.24 11.09
N GLU A 18 12.80 -37.79 11.38
CA GLU A 18 12.08 -36.87 10.50
C GLU A 18 12.74 -35.49 10.61
N SER A 19 13.78 -35.28 9.81
CA SER A 19 14.29 -33.95 9.53
C SER A 19 13.17 -33.15 8.85
N HIS A 20 12.53 -32.26 9.59
CA HIS A 20 11.73 -31.18 9.00
C HIS A 20 12.67 -30.29 8.18
N GLN A 21 12.79 -30.62 6.90
CA GLN A 21 13.29 -29.69 5.89
C GLN A 21 12.18 -28.64 5.68
N PRO A 22 12.47 -27.33 5.80
CA PRO A 22 11.53 -26.31 5.34
C PRO A 22 11.35 -26.47 3.82
N PRO A 23 10.15 -26.21 3.27
CA PRO A 23 9.94 -26.29 1.84
C PRO A 23 10.86 -25.30 1.12
N SER A 24 11.77 -25.84 0.32
CA SER A 24 12.59 -25.08 -0.62
C SER A 24 11.74 -24.79 -1.86
N ASP A 25 10.98 -23.70 -1.83
CA ASP A 25 10.37 -23.18 -3.06
C ASP A 25 11.41 -22.40 -3.87
N PRO A 26 11.64 -22.76 -5.15
CA PRO A 26 12.50 -21.98 -6.00
C PRO A 26 11.87 -20.62 -6.29
N VAL A 27 12.64 -19.57 -6.04
CA VAL A 27 12.49 -18.25 -6.65
C VAL A 27 12.21 -18.44 -8.15
N GLY A 28 11.10 -17.88 -8.62
CA GLY A 28 10.85 -17.71 -10.05
C GLY A 28 9.95 -18.77 -10.69
N LYS A 29 8.67 -18.82 -10.31
CA LYS A 29 7.59 -19.07 -11.28
C LYS A 29 6.50 -18.03 -11.07
N ALA A 30 6.37 -17.12 -12.04
CA ALA A 30 5.19 -16.29 -12.18
C ALA A 30 3.96 -17.21 -12.14
N ARG A 31 3.07 -17.00 -11.17
CA ARG A 31 1.73 -17.60 -11.22
C ARG A 31 1.06 -17.08 -12.49
N PRO A 32 0.40 -17.95 -13.29
CA PRO A 32 -0.30 -17.48 -14.48
C PRO A 32 -1.38 -16.49 -14.04
N VAL A 33 -1.26 -15.27 -14.54
CA VAL A 33 -2.33 -14.27 -14.48
C VAL A 33 -3.52 -14.90 -15.18
N SER A 34 -4.59 -15.21 -14.45
CA SER A 34 -5.83 -15.62 -15.08
C SER A 34 -6.31 -14.44 -15.93
N GLU A 35 -6.33 -14.65 -17.24
CA GLU A 35 -6.83 -13.72 -18.25
C GLU A 35 -8.34 -13.53 -18.04
N LYS A 36 -8.71 -12.67 -17.08
CA LYS A 36 -10.05 -12.11 -16.99
C LYS A 36 -10.06 -10.85 -17.84
N GLN A 37 -10.53 -11.05 -19.07
CA GLN A 37 -11.09 -10.10 -20.02
C GLN A 37 -11.04 -8.64 -19.56
N ALA A 38 -10.06 -7.90 -20.09
CA ALA A 38 -9.90 -6.48 -19.85
C ALA A 38 -11.18 -5.71 -20.25
N PRO A 39 -11.64 -4.74 -19.45
CA PRO A 39 -12.71 -3.84 -19.88
C PRO A 39 -12.26 -3.03 -21.10
N SER A 40 -13.21 -2.73 -21.99
CA SER A 40 -13.00 -2.00 -23.25
C SER A 40 -12.16 -0.72 -23.07
N PRO A 41 -11.31 -0.37 -24.06
CA PRO A 41 -10.39 0.76 -23.95
C PRO A 41 -11.15 2.07 -23.79
N GLN A 42 -11.05 2.66 -22.60
CA GLN A 42 -11.47 4.04 -22.37
C GLN A 42 -10.34 4.97 -22.85
N ILE A 43 -10.72 6.07 -23.51
CA ILE A 43 -9.82 7.06 -24.13
C ILE A 43 -8.80 7.60 -23.10
N PRO A 44 -7.51 7.81 -23.45
CA PRO A 44 -6.53 8.45 -22.58
C PRO A 44 -7.01 9.79 -22.04
N MET A 45 -6.90 9.96 -20.73
CA MET A 45 -7.34 11.14 -20.02
C MET A 45 -6.14 11.98 -19.61
N THR A 46 -6.13 13.26 -19.98
CA THR A 46 -5.14 14.23 -19.51
C THR A 46 -5.28 14.45 -17.99
N LEU A 47 -4.23 14.94 -17.30
CA LEU A 47 -4.32 15.33 -15.88
C LEU A 47 -5.52 16.26 -15.61
N GLN A 48 -5.77 17.18 -16.53
CA GLN A 48 -6.88 18.12 -16.44
C GLN A 48 -8.24 17.43 -16.63
N GLU A 49 -8.31 16.37 -17.42
CA GLU A 49 -9.51 15.56 -17.55
C GLU A 49 -9.67 14.59 -16.37
N ALA A 50 -8.60 14.02 -15.79
CA ALA A 50 -8.66 13.17 -14.60
C ALA A 50 -9.13 13.96 -13.36
N MET A 51 -8.71 15.22 -13.25
CA MET A 51 -9.21 16.15 -12.24
C MET A 51 -10.66 16.60 -12.48
N LYS A 52 -11.16 16.53 -13.72
CA LYS A 52 -12.54 16.89 -14.09
C LYS A 52 -13.50 15.71 -14.07
N SER A 53 -13.02 14.51 -14.40
CA SER A 53 -13.78 13.26 -14.47
C SER A 53 -13.83 12.53 -13.14
N SER A 54 -13.11 13.01 -12.11
CA SER A 54 -13.25 12.43 -10.79
C SER A 54 -14.71 12.61 -10.38
N ASP A 55 -15.50 11.54 -10.52
CA ASP A 55 -16.91 11.43 -10.10
C ASP A 55 -17.11 11.70 -8.60
N THR A 56 -16.03 12.07 -7.90
CA THR A 56 -16.01 12.52 -6.52
C THR A 56 -15.39 13.92 -6.47
N ASN A 57 -16.17 14.92 -6.04
CA ASN A 57 -15.69 16.27 -5.80
C ASN A 57 -14.41 16.23 -4.94
N LEU A 58 -13.23 16.58 -5.49
CA LEU A 58 -11.95 16.60 -4.75
C LEU A 58 -11.92 17.70 -3.67
N MET A 59 -12.98 18.49 -3.56
CA MET A 59 -13.14 19.44 -2.47
C MET A 59 -13.56 18.75 -1.18
N VAL A 60 -12.91 19.17 -0.09
CA VAL A 60 -13.41 18.92 1.27
C VAL A 60 -14.60 19.84 1.48
N ASP A 61 -15.71 19.30 1.96
CA ASP A 61 -16.79 20.14 2.45
C ASP A 61 -16.29 20.91 3.68
N ALA A 62 -16.21 22.24 3.53
CA ALA A 62 -15.56 23.11 4.51
C ALA A 62 -16.33 23.21 5.83
N GLU A 63 -17.62 22.86 5.86
CA GLU A 63 -18.47 22.93 7.04
C GLU A 63 -18.50 21.59 7.78
N THR A 64 -18.55 20.48 7.04
CA THR A 64 -18.71 19.13 7.61
C THR A 64 -17.38 18.39 7.78
N HIS A 65 -16.31 18.84 7.12
CA HIS A 65 -15.02 18.16 7.04
C HIS A 65 -15.15 16.75 6.46
N GLU A 66 -16.04 16.61 5.48
CA GLU A 66 -16.34 15.34 4.85
C GLU A 66 -15.89 15.31 3.39
N LEU A 67 -15.68 14.08 2.93
CA LEU A 67 -15.36 13.73 1.56
C LEU A 67 -16.33 12.64 1.09
N LEU A 68 -16.61 12.64 -0.21
CA LEU A 68 -17.47 11.63 -0.82
C LEU A 68 -16.64 10.53 -1.50
N SER A 69 -16.92 9.28 -1.17
CA SER A 69 -16.37 8.11 -1.88
C SER A 69 -17.19 7.75 -3.13
N PRO A 70 -16.65 6.95 -4.07
CA PRO A 70 -17.39 6.49 -5.26
C PRO A 70 -18.69 5.74 -4.93
N SER A 71 -18.79 5.11 -3.76
CA SER A 71 -20.02 4.45 -3.29
C SER A 71 -21.14 5.42 -2.89
N GLY A 72 -20.88 6.73 -2.94
CA GLY A 72 -21.75 7.77 -2.39
C GLY A 72 -21.73 7.86 -0.85
N LYS A 73 -20.84 7.11 -0.18
CA LYS A 73 -20.66 7.22 1.27
C LYS A 73 -19.81 8.45 1.58
N SER A 74 -20.34 9.32 2.44
CA SER A 74 -19.62 10.44 3.03
C SER A 74 -18.73 9.96 4.18
N PHE A 75 -17.54 10.53 4.30
CA PHE A 75 -16.60 10.18 5.37
C PHE A 75 -15.81 11.38 5.87
N LYS A 76 -15.51 11.36 7.17
CA LYS A 76 -14.75 12.41 7.84
C LYS A 76 -13.28 12.36 7.46
N ILE A 77 -12.65 13.54 7.43
CA ILE A 77 -11.20 13.68 7.32
C ILE A 77 -10.70 14.76 8.31
N SER A 78 -9.57 14.50 8.97
CA SER A 78 -8.93 15.49 9.84
C SER A 78 -8.31 16.61 9.01
N ILE A 79 -8.51 17.85 9.45
CA ILE A 79 -7.86 19.03 8.90
C ILE A 79 -6.60 19.33 9.71
N LEU A 80 -5.46 19.26 9.03
CA LEU A 80 -4.14 19.52 9.60
C LEU A 80 -3.65 20.92 9.21
N THR A 81 -2.79 21.51 10.03
CA THR A 81 -1.95 22.64 9.62
C THR A 81 -0.81 22.15 8.72
N PRO A 82 -0.17 23.03 7.91
CA PRO A 82 0.97 22.62 7.10
C PRO A 82 2.09 21.98 7.92
N LYS A 83 2.35 22.51 9.12
CA LYS A 83 3.32 21.94 10.05
C LYS A 83 2.93 20.53 10.50
N GLN A 84 1.66 20.30 10.86
CA GLN A 84 1.19 18.97 11.25
C GLN A 84 1.28 17.97 10.09
N THR A 85 1.01 18.41 8.85
CA THR A 85 1.15 17.57 7.65
C THR A 85 2.61 17.16 7.42
N GLU A 86 3.54 18.09 7.60
CA GLU A 86 4.99 17.81 7.53
C GLU A 86 5.45 16.88 8.68
N ASP A 87 4.97 17.12 9.90
CA ASP A 87 5.29 16.29 11.06
C ASP A 87 4.80 14.85 10.86
N ILE A 88 3.55 14.65 10.40
CA ILE A 88 3.02 13.31 10.16
C ILE A 88 3.72 12.62 8.99
N PHE A 89 4.10 13.35 7.94
CA PHE A 89 4.88 12.79 6.85
C PHE A 89 6.22 12.25 7.33
N ARG A 90 6.97 13.04 8.11
CA ARG A 90 8.25 12.60 8.68
C ARG A 90 8.08 11.40 9.60
N GLU A 91 7.02 11.39 10.40
CA GLU A 91 6.72 10.27 11.29
C GLU A 91 6.44 8.99 10.49
N MET A 92 5.64 9.09 9.41
CA MET A 92 5.36 7.94 8.54
C MET A 92 6.62 7.48 7.80
N ALA A 93 7.39 8.40 7.23
CA ALA A 93 8.66 8.10 6.56
C ALA A 93 9.69 7.44 7.50
N GLY A 94 9.62 7.72 8.81
CA GLY A 94 10.47 7.13 9.83
C GLY A 94 10.06 5.73 10.29
N GLN A 95 8.93 5.18 9.82
CA GLN A 95 8.45 3.85 10.22
C GLN A 95 9.34 2.74 9.64
N LYS A 96 10.16 2.12 10.50
CA LYS A 96 11.11 1.06 10.11
C LYS A 96 10.43 -0.26 9.73
N ASN A 97 9.17 -0.43 10.11
CA ASN A 97 8.34 -1.58 9.78
C ASN A 97 7.54 -1.39 8.48
N ILE A 98 7.77 -0.31 7.72
CA ILE A 98 7.12 -0.08 6.43
C ILE A 98 8.21 -0.07 5.34
N PRO A 99 8.13 -0.95 4.32
CA PRO A 99 9.18 -1.10 3.31
C PRO A 99 9.05 -0.06 2.19
N PHE A 100 9.28 1.22 2.50
CA PHE A 100 9.21 2.31 1.51
C PHE A 100 10.27 2.23 0.40
N CYS A 101 11.40 1.56 0.66
CA CYS A 101 12.45 1.32 -0.32
C CYS A 101 12.26 0.01 -1.11
N TYR A 102 11.08 -0.62 -1.01
CA TYR A 102 10.60 -1.65 -1.93
C TYR A 102 9.32 -1.17 -2.63
N PRO A 103 9.44 -0.27 -3.64
CA PRO A 103 8.28 0.34 -4.28
C PRO A 103 7.56 -0.58 -5.28
N GLU A 104 8.13 -1.72 -5.68
CA GLU A 104 7.60 -2.57 -6.75
C GLU A 104 6.17 -3.08 -6.50
N ASP A 105 5.80 -3.33 -5.25
CA ASP A 105 4.46 -3.77 -4.86
C ASP A 105 4.18 -3.37 -3.40
N GLY A 106 2.96 -3.59 -2.89
CA GLY A 106 2.58 -3.42 -1.49
C GLY A 106 2.10 -2.02 -1.12
N CYS A 107 1.77 -1.18 -2.11
CA CYS A 107 1.22 0.16 -1.87
C CYS A 107 -0.03 0.12 -0.97
N TYR A 108 -0.91 -0.86 -1.18
CA TYR A 108 -2.09 -1.14 -0.37
C TYR A 108 -1.73 -1.39 1.11
N ALA A 109 -0.77 -2.28 1.38
CA ALA A 109 -0.32 -2.58 2.74
C ALA A 109 0.36 -1.37 3.41
N ARG A 110 1.25 -0.65 2.69
CA ARG A 110 1.90 0.56 3.21
C ARG A 110 0.88 1.64 3.56
N ALA A 111 -0.05 1.93 2.65
CA ALA A 111 -1.09 2.92 2.86
C ALA A 111 -1.97 2.53 4.05
N HIS A 112 -2.36 1.26 4.14
CA HIS A 112 -3.24 0.76 5.19
C HIS A 112 -2.59 0.81 6.58
N GLU A 113 -1.30 0.47 6.71
CA GLU A 113 -0.60 0.62 7.98
C GLU A 113 -0.38 2.10 8.35
N MET A 114 -0.02 2.95 7.37
CA MET A 114 0.08 4.39 7.63
C MET A 114 -1.25 4.98 8.13
N THR A 115 -2.40 4.62 7.53
CA THR A 115 -3.69 5.13 8.02
C THR A 115 -4.03 4.62 9.43
N ARG A 116 -3.70 3.36 9.77
CA ARG A 116 -3.85 2.81 11.12
C ARG A 116 -2.98 3.54 12.14
N LEU A 117 -1.73 3.87 11.78
CA LEU A 117 -0.82 4.63 12.64
C LEU A 117 -1.30 6.07 12.84
N MET A 118 -1.81 6.73 11.79
CA MET A 118 -2.45 8.05 11.90
C MET A 118 -3.68 8.01 12.81
N GLU A 119 -4.54 6.99 12.70
CA GLU A 119 -5.74 6.85 13.54
C GLU A 119 -5.39 6.69 15.02
N LYS A 120 -4.35 5.92 15.37
CA LYS A 120 -3.84 5.79 16.75
C LYS A 120 -3.43 7.14 17.36
N LYS A 121 -3.21 8.16 16.53
CA LYS A 121 -2.87 9.53 16.92
C LYS A 121 -4.06 10.49 16.87
N GLY A 122 -5.27 9.98 16.64
CA GLY A 122 -6.48 10.79 16.47
C GLY A 122 -6.58 11.51 15.12
N ILE A 123 -5.78 11.10 14.12
CA ILE A 123 -5.84 11.66 12.76
C ILE A 123 -6.70 10.73 11.90
N ILE A 124 -7.85 11.22 11.46
CA ILE A 124 -8.71 10.53 10.51
C ILE A 124 -8.21 10.87 9.10
N SER A 125 -7.59 9.90 8.43
CA SER A 125 -7.19 10.02 7.02
C SER A 125 -8.24 9.42 6.08
N GLY A 126 -8.15 9.75 4.80
CA GLY A 126 -8.71 8.95 3.70
C GLY A 126 -7.63 8.13 3.00
N LYS A 127 -7.99 7.49 1.90
CA LYS A 127 -7.03 6.99 0.89
C LYS A 127 -7.32 7.59 -0.47
N LEU A 128 -6.28 7.84 -1.24
CA LEU A 128 -6.37 8.23 -2.65
C LEU A 128 -5.82 7.09 -3.50
N PHE A 129 -6.60 6.68 -4.50
CA PHE A 129 -6.26 5.65 -5.47
C PHE A 129 -6.11 6.30 -6.84
N LEU A 130 -5.05 5.94 -7.54
CA LEU A 130 -4.85 6.24 -8.95
C LEU A 130 -4.69 4.91 -9.70
N GLU A 131 -5.48 4.70 -10.74
CA GLU A 131 -5.36 3.57 -11.66
C GLU A 131 -4.93 4.09 -13.04
N GLY A 132 -4.16 3.27 -13.77
CA GLY A 132 -3.75 3.53 -15.14
C GLY A 132 -2.37 2.97 -15.48
N ASN A 133 -1.71 3.53 -16.49
CA ASN A 133 -0.32 3.20 -16.81
C ASN A 133 0.59 4.15 -16.04
N LEU A 134 1.12 3.67 -14.92
CA LEU A 134 1.88 4.48 -13.97
C LEU A 134 3.35 4.06 -13.98
N LYS A 135 4.26 5.04 -13.97
CA LYS A 135 5.70 4.80 -13.83
C LYS A 135 6.35 5.91 -13.02
N VAL A 136 7.19 5.51 -12.07
CA VAL A 136 7.98 6.43 -11.24
C VAL A 136 9.45 6.06 -11.29
N GLU A 137 10.30 7.02 -11.63
CA GLU A 137 11.74 6.90 -11.51
C GLU A 137 12.16 6.85 -10.04
N THR A 138 12.99 5.88 -9.68
CA THR A 138 13.46 5.68 -8.30
C THR A 138 14.75 4.87 -8.25
N LYS A 139 15.65 5.28 -7.35
CA LYS A 139 16.89 4.55 -7.04
C LYS A 139 16.65 3.26 -6.24
N ASN A 140 15.42 3.04 -5.77
CA ASN A 140 15.11 1.94 -4.88
C ASN A 140 14.96 0.60 -5.61
N THR A 141 15.00 0.57 -6.95
CA THR A 141 14.92 -0.65 -7.78
C THR A 141 16.12 -0.72 -8.73
N PRO A 142 16.64 -1.92 -9.04
CA PRO A 142 17.71 -2.10 -10.02
C PRO A 142 17.38 -1.57 -11.42
N LYS A 143 16.08 -1.51 -11.78
CA LYS A 143 15.65 -0.97 -13.08
C LYS A 143 15.77 0.55 -13.16
N GLY A 144 15.91 1.24 -12.03
CA GLY A 144 15.85 2.70 -11.94
C GLY A 144 14.43 3.27 -11.95
N TYR A 145 13.40 2.44 -12.12
CA TYR A 145 12.00 2.81 -12.11
C TYR A 145 11.10 1.65 -11.65
N VAL A 146 9.87 1.99 -11.29
CA VAL A 146 8.75 1.08 -11.01
C VAL A 146 7.57 1.39 -11.91
N GLU A 147 6.78 0.37 -12.20
CA GLU A 147 5.56 0.46 -13.01
C GLU A 147 4.41 -0.19 -12.25
N TRP A 148 3.23 0.42 -12.33
CA TRP A 148 2.03 -0.11 -11.68
C TRP A 148 0.80 0.09 -12.55
N TRP A 149 -0.18 -0.80 -12.39
CA TRP A 149 -1.53 -0.56 -12.89
C TRP A 149 -2.38 0.31 -11.95
N TYR A 150 -1.96 0.44 -10.68
CA TYR A 150 -2.51 1.38 -9.72
C TYR A 150 -1.53 1.71 -8.59
N HIS A 151 -1.74 2.83 -7.92
CA HIS A 151 -1.05 3.19 -6.69
C HIS A 151 -2.04 3.79 -5.69
N VAL A 152 -1.80 3.55 -4.40
CA VAL A 152 -2.67 4.01 -3.31
C VAL A 152 -1.85 4.61 -2.18
N VAL A 153 -2.33 5.73 -1.63
CA VAL A 153 -1.66 6.51 -0.59
C VAL A 153 -2.66 7.04 0.44
N PRO A 154 -2.25 7.26 1.71
CA PRO A 154 -3.01 8.05 2.66
C PRO A 154 -3.26 9.47 2.17
N LEU A 155 -4.44 9.98 2.50
CA LEU A 155 -4.92 11.30 2.14
C LEU A 155 -5.29 12.09 3.41
N VAL A 156 -4.85 13.35 3.50
CA VAL A 156 -5.19 14.27 4.60
C VAL A 156 -5.69 15.60 4.05
N ALA A 157 -6.50 16.31 4.83
CA ALA A 157 -6.88 17.69 4.52
C ALA A 157 -5.92 18.66 5.22
N VAL A 158 -5.57 19.75 4.56
CA VAL A 158 -4.60 20.74 5.04
C VAL A 158 -5.18 22.14 4.93
N LYS A 159 -5.23 22.86 6.04
CA LYS A 159 -5.64 24.27 6.07
C LYS A 159 -4.46 25.17 5.67
N LYS A 160 -4.53 25.79 4.49
CA LYS A 160 -3.57 26.77 3.96
C LYS A 160 -4.26 28.14 3.87
N GLY A 161 -4.13 28.95 4.92
CA GLY A 161 -4.88 30.20 5.05
C GLY A 161 -6.38 29.92 5.18
N ASP A 162 -7.18 30.55 4.31
CA ASP A 162 -8.64 30.37 4.27
C ASP A 162 -9.08 29.17 3.41
N LYS A 163 -8.14 28.44 2.83
CA LYS A 163 -8.42 27.29 1.96
C LYS A 163 -8.10 25.98 2.66
N ILE A 164 -8.92 24.97 2.42
CA ILE A 164 -8.63 23.57 2.74
C ILE A 164 -8.26 22.87 1.44
N VAL A 165 -7.08 22.25 1.42
CA VAL A 165 -6.59 21.49 0.27
C VAL A 165 -6.24 20.07 0.68
N LEU A 166 -6.34 19.12 -0.24
CA LEU A 166 -5.93 17.75 0.01
C LEU A 166 -4.43 17.56 -0.22
N SER A 167 -3.82 16.70 0.57
CA SER A 167 -2.41 16.33 0.44
C SER A 167 -2.23 14.84 0.68
N VAL A 168 -1.31 14.24 -0.07
CA VAL A 168 -0.96 12.83 0.03
C VAL A 168 0.29 12.62 0.86
N ILE A 169 0.37 11.48 1.54
CA ILE A 169 1.53 11.07 2.33
C ILE A 169 2.15 9.83 1.67
N ASP A 170 3.18 10.02 0.86
CA ASP A 170 3.83 8.92 0.12
C ASP A 170 5.36 8.92 0.26
N PRO A 171 5.91 8.36 1.35
CA PRO A 171 7.35 8.25 1.51
C PRO A 171 8.03 7.28 0.52
N SER A 172 7.27 6.46 -0.22
CA SER A 172 7.86 5.55 -1.22
C SER A 172 8.26 6.25 -2.51
N THR A 173 7.67 7.42 -2.79
CA THR A 173 7.93 8.19 -4.02
C THR A 173 8.35 9.64 -3.74
N ALA A 174 8.05 10.20 -2.56
CA ALA A 174 8.32 11.60 -2.22
C ALA A 174 9.13 11.74 -0.92
N SER A 175 9.73 12.91 -0.72
CA SER A 175 10.44 13.28 0.52
C SER A 175 9.69 14.30 1.38
N SER A 176 8.52 14.73 0.92
CA SER A 176 7.59 15.65 1.60
C SER A 176 6.16 15.33 1.19
N PRO A 177 5.14 15.82 1.90
CA PRO A 177 3.76 15.80 1.42
C PRO A 177 3.67 16.41 0.02
N LEU A 178 2.80 15.86 -0.82
CA LEU A 178 2.51 16.38 -2.15
C LEU A 178 1.04 16.80 -2.24
N THR A 179 0.71 17.70 -3.15
CA THR A 179 -0.67 17.86 -3.61
C THR A 179 -1.09 16.65 -4.45
N ILE A 180 -2.39 16.52 -4.70
CA ILE A 180 -2.91 15.47 -5.59
C ILE A 180 -2.31 15.63 -6.99
N GLU A 181 -2.23 16.86 -7.50
CA GLU A 181 -1.72 17.17 -8.83
C GLU A 181 -0.25 16.81 -8.97
N GLU A 182 0.57 17.17 -7.99
CA GLU A 182 2.00 16.83 -7.94
C GLU A 182 2.19 15.30 -7.92
N TRP A 183 1.39 14.59 -7.12
CA TRP A 183 1.48 13.14 -6.99
C TRP A 183 0.99 12.38 -8.22
N VAL A 184 -0.08 12.83 -8.88
CA VAL A 184 -0.53 12.25 -10.15
C VAL A 184 0.48 12.52 -11.26
N ALA A 185 0.92 13.78 -11.40
CA ALA A 185 1.90 14.16 -12.43
C ALA A 185 3.20 13.36 -12.29
N LYS A 186 3.66 13.11 -11.07
CA LYS A 186 4.85 12.29 -10.80
C LYS A 186 4.72 10.86 -11.33
N GLN A 187 3.52 10.28 -11.30
CA GLN A 187 3.27 8.90 -11.73
C GLN A 187 3.00 8.77 -13.23
N THR A 188 2.61 9.87 -13.89
CA THR A 188 2.23 9.88 -15.30
C THR A 188 3.18 10.72 -16.16
N SER A 189 4.37 11.07 -15.66
CA SER A 189 5.31 11.95 -16.38
C SER A 189 6.03 11.28 -17.55
N HIS A 190 5.89 9.97 -17.71
CA HIS A 190 6.50 9.22 -18.82
C HIS A 190 5.65 9.29 -20.09
N PRO A 191 6.22 9.08 -21.29
CA PRO A 191 5.51 9.26 -22.56
C PRO A 191 4.23 8.42 -22.73
N GLU A 192 4.18 7.23 -22.13
CA GLU A 192 3.02 6.33 -22.18
C GLU A 192 2.13 6.46 -20.94
N GLY A 193 2.44 7.40 -20.04
CA GLY A 193 1.78 7.57 -18.76
C GLY A 193 0.35 8.03 -18.93
N LYS A 194 -0.56 7.35 -18.24
CA LYS A 194 -1.99 7.58 -18.38
C LYS A 194 -2.70 7.34 -17.06
N ALA A 195 -3.44 8.34 -16.61
CA ALA A 195 -4.44 8.16 -15.55
C ALA A 195 -5.75 7.64 -16.17
N GLU A 196 -6.34 6.63 -15.56
CA GLU A 196 -7.60 6.00 -15.96
C GLU A 196 -8.70 6.22 -14.93
N ALA A 197 -8.35 6.20 -13.64
CA ALA A 197 -9.27 6.58 -12.58
C ALA A 197 -8.52 7.22 -11.42
N LEU A 198 -9.13 8.25 -10.82
CA LEU A 198 -8.64 8.91 -9.62
C LEU A 198 -9.80 9.08 -8.65
N TYR A 199 -9.68 8.49 -7.46
CA TYR A 199 -10.77 8.49 -6.48
C TYR A 199 -10.26 8.37 -5.06
N LYS A 200 -11.10 8.84 -4.13
CA LYS A 200 -10.84 8.82 -2.70
C LYS A 200 -11.79 7.87 -1.99
N THR A 201 -11.31 7.24 -0.95
CA THR A 201 -12.08 6.31 -0.13
C THR A 201 -11.79 6.55 1.35
N GLU A 202 -12.54 5.86 2.20
CA GLU A 202 -12.25 5.81 3.62
C GLU A 202 -10.91 5.13 3.90
N ARG A 203 -10.38 5.36 5.10
CA ARG A 203 -9.15 4.70 5.57
C ARG A 203 -9.23 3.18 5.63
N PHE A 204 -10.39 2.58 5.45
CA PHE A 204 -10.60 1.13 5.53
C PHE A 204 -10.40 0.42 4.19
N ASN A 205 -10.88 0.98 3.08
CA ASN A 205 -10.80 0.37 1.74
C ASN A 205 -9.35 0.02 1.39
N TYR A 206 -9.08 -1.22 1.00
CA TYR A 206 -7.74 -1.76 0.94
C TYR A 206 -7.19 -1.79 -0.48
N ARG A 207 -8.01 -2.21 -1.44
CA ARG A 207 -7.64 -2.40 -2.85
C ARG A 207 -8.67 -1.73 -3.78
N PRO A 208 -8.36 -1.58 -5.08
CA PRO A 208 -9.32 -1.06 -6.06
C PRO A 208 -10.66 -1.80 -6.14
N SER A 209 -10.68 -3.10 -5.86
CA SER A 209 -11.91 -3.90 -5.75
C SER A 209 -12.91 -3.35 -4.74
N ASP A 210 -12.41 -2.65 -3.74
CA ASP A 210 -13.19 -2.17 -2.61
C ASP A 210 -13.77 -0.78 -2.89
N ARG A 211 -13.54 -0.21 -4.08
CA ARG A 211 -13.93 1.16 -4.46
C ARG A 211 -15.40 1.48 -4.15
N MET A 212 -16.29 0.50 -4.30
CA MET A 212 -17.73 0.65 -4.10
C MET A 212 -18.21 0.19 -2.72
N GLU A 213 -17.32 -0.30 -1.88
CA GLU A 213 -17.65 -0.82 -0.56
C GLU A 213 -17.77 0.29 0.49
N LYS A 214 -18.74 0.13 1.38
CA LYS A 214 -19.12 1.08 2.43
C LYS A 214 -18.57 0.68 3.81
N LEU A 215 -17.28 0.36 3.87
CA LEU A 215 -16.61 -0.13 5.09
C LEU A 215 -16.59 0.94 6.18
N ASP A 216 -16.80 0.57 7.44
CA ASP A 216 -16.76 1.45 8.62
C ASP A 216 -15.71 1.01 9.66
N THR A 217 -15.00 -0.09 9.39
CA THR A 217 -13.94 -0.64 10.23
C THR A 217 -12.89 -1.34 9.38
N TYR A 218 -11.73 -1.58 9.99
CA TYR A 218 -10.68 -2.41 9.42
C TYR A 218 -11.11 -3.88 9.41
N ARG A 219 -11.09 -4.49 8.23
CA ARG A 219 -11.25 -5.93 8.06
C ARG A 219 -10.07 -6.67 8.67
N VAL A 220 -10.32 -7.81 9.30
CA VAL A 220 -9.28 -8.60 9.96
C VAL A 220 -8.30 -9.13 8.91
N GLU A 221 -8.83 -9.63 7.80
CA GLU A 221 -8.08 -10.15 6.67
C GLU A 221 -7.15 -9.11 6.03
N ASP A 222 -7.59 -7.84 5.89
CA ASP A 222 -6.76 -6.78 5.32
C ASP A 222 -5.61 -6.40 6.27
N VAL A 223 -5.83 -6.53 7.58
CA VAL A 223 -4.81 -6.26 8.61
C VAL A 223 -3.79 -7.40 8.67
N GLU A 224 -4.24 -8.64 8.55
CA GLU A 224 -3.38 -9.82 8.46
C GLU A 224 -2.53 -9.77 7.18
N ASP A 225 -3.17 -9.52 6.02
CA ASP A 225 -2.49 -9.36 4.73
C ASP A 225 -1.49 -8.19 4.76
N THR A 226 -1.86 -7.07 5.39
CA THR A 226 -0.94 -5.94 5.61
C THR A 226 0.28 -6.38 6.41
N THR A 227 0.08 -7.07 7.52
CA THR A 227 1.17 -7.52 8.38
C THR A 227 2.13 -8.45 7.64
N GLN A 228 1.57 -9.44 6.93
CA GLN A 228 2.35 -10.41 6.16
C GLN A 228 3.12 -9.71 5.02
N THR A 229 2.44 -8.90 4.22
CA THR A 229 3.03 -8.18 3.07
C THR A 229 4.16 -7.26 3.50
N LEU A 230 3.98 -6.48 4.57
CA LEU A 230 5.04 -5.60 5.07
C LEU A 230 6.26 -6.39 5.55
N ASN A 231 6.05 -7.50 6.25
CA ASN A 231 7.15 -8.36 6.72
C ASN A 231 7.94 -8.95 5.55
N ASP A 232 7.24 -9.49 4.54
CA ASP A 232 7.88 -10.10 3.37
C ASP A 232 8.69 -9.08 2.58
N TYR A 233 8.12 -7.90 2.34
CA TYR A 233 8.81 -6.86 1.57
C TYR A 233 9.91 -6.15 2.36
N LEU A 234 9.86 -6.15 3.70
CA LEU A 234 11.00 -5.74 4.51
C LEU A 234 12.19 -6.69 4.36
N ILE A 235 11.95 -8.00 4.19
CA ILE A 235 13.03 -8.97 3.91
C ILE A 235 13.67 -8.62 2.57
N LEU A 236 12.87 -8.48 1.51
CA LEU A 236 13.36 -8.14 0.17
C LEU A 236 14.09 -6.79 0.13
N GLN A 237 13.56 -5.78 0.83
CA GLN A 237 14.22 -4.48 0.97
C GLN A 237 15.60 -4.59 1.64
N LYS A 238 15.72 -5.40 2.70
CA LYS A 238 16.99 -5.61 3.40
C LYS A 238 17.99 -6.36 2.52
N GLU A 239 17.54 -7.36 1.78
CA GLU A 239 18.39 -8.11 0.85
C GLU A 239 18.97 -7.22 -0.25
N ARG A 240 18.15 -6.32 -0.80
CA ARG A 240 18.59 -5.33 -1.79
C ARG A 240 19.66 -4.38 -1.27
N ASN A 241 19.60 -4.04 0.01
CA ASN A 241 20.53 -3.09 0.63
C ASN A 241 21.83 -3.73 1.16
N LYS A 242 22.04 -5.04 0.93
CA LYS A 242 23.31 -5.68 1.28
C LYS A 242 24.41 -5.17 0.33
N PRO A 243 25.59 -4.77 0.83
CA PRO A 243 26.72 -4.47 -0.04
C PRO A 243 27.08 -5.72 -0.85
N ASN A 244 27.39 -5.55 -2.14
CA ASN A 244 27.92 -6.64 -2.94
C ASN A 244 29.22 -7.15 -2.29
N PRO A 245 29.38 -8.48 -2.13
CA PRO A 245 30.59 -9.07 -1.57
C PRO A 245 31.85 -8.76 -2.40
#